data_AF-A0A7V8BGJ7-F1
#
_entry.id   AF-A0A7V8BGJ7-F1
#
_cell.length_a   1.000
_cell.length_b   1.000
_cell.length_c   1.000
_cell.angle_alpha   90.00
_cell.angle_beta   90.00
_cell.angle_gamma   90.00
#
_symmetry.space_group_name_H-M   'P 1'
#
loop_
_entity.id
_entity.type
_entity.pdbx_description
1 polymer ?
#
loop_
_entity_poly.entity_id
_entity_poly.type
_entity_poly.pdbx_seq_one_letter_code
_entity_poly.pdbx_strand_id
1 'polypeptide(L)'
;MNLHAIRAIYKFEMSRTRRTLLQSIVSPVLSTSLYFVVFGSAIGSRITDIDGVTYGAFIVPGLIMLSILTTSISNASFAIYFPKFTGTIYELLSAPVSYFEIVVSYVAAA
;
A
#
# COMPACT_ATOMS: atom_id res chain seq x y z
N MET A 1 -21.13 2.62 20.02
CA MET A 1 -20.11 2.89 19.00
C MET A 1 -19.54 4.28 19.26
N ASN A 2 -18.30 4.36 19.71
CA ASN A 2 -17.60 5.56 20.11
C ASN A 2 -16.94 6.21 18.88
N LEU A 3 -17.67 7.12 18.21
CA LEU A 3 -17.17 7.82 17.03
C LEU A 3 -15.95 8.71 17.34
N HIS A 4 -15.79 9.16 18.59
CA HIS A 4 -14.64 9.97 18.99
C HIS A 4 -13.35 9.14 18.99
N ALA A 5 -13.41 7.92 19.50
CA ALA A 5 -12.29 6.98 19.46
C ALA A 5 -11.91 6.67 18.00
N ILE A 6 -12.90 6.38 17.16
CA ILE A 6 -12.67 6.08 15.73
C ILE A 6 -11.99 7.27 15.03
N ARG A 7 -12.52 8.48 15.24
CA ARG A 7 -12.00 9.70 14.61
C ARG A 7 -10.60 10.05 15.10
N ALA A 8 -10.28 9.78 16.37
CA ALA A 8 -8.95 10.01 16.93
C ALA A 8 -7.90 9.09 16.29
N ILE A 9 -8.19 7.78 16.23
CA ILE A 9 -7.32 6.78 15.60
C ILE A 9 -7.14 7.10 14.11
N TYR A 10 -8.24 7.37 13.41
CA TYR A 10 -8.21 7.75 11.99
C TYR A 10 -7.33 8.98 11.73
N LYS A 11 -7.46 10.04 12.54
CA LYS A 11 -6.68 11.26 12.36
C LYS A 11 -5.20 11.04 12.65
N PHE A 12 -4.88 10.19 13.63
CA PHE A 12 -3.50 9.79 13.93
C PHE A 12 -2.87 9.04 12.76
N GLU A 13 -3.56 8.03 12.23
CA GLU A 13 -3.11 7.25 11.08
C GLU A 13 -2.96 8.13 9.82
N MET A 14 -3.92 9.02 9.53
CA MET A 14 -3.80 9.97 8.42
C MET A 14 -2.63 10.95 8.59
N SER A 15 -2.37 11.42 9.81
CA SER A 15 -1.19 12.24 10.09
C SER A 15 0.11 11.47 9.87
N ARG A 16 0.14 10.17 10.17
CA ARG A 16 1.28 9.29 9.88
C ARG A 16 1.49 9.15 8.38
N THR A 17 0.43 8.78 7.65
CA THR A 17 0.46 8.62 6.18
C THR A 17 0.93 9.89 5.51
N ARG A 18 0.47 11.08 5.95
CA ARG A 18 0.92 12.38 5.41
C ARG A 18 2.43 12.59 5.52
N ARG A 19 3.10 12.08 6.56
CA ARG A 19 4.56 12.22 6.73
C ARG A 19 5.34 11.27 5.83
N THR A 20 4.75 10.15 5.41
CA THR A 20 5.39 9.15 4.55
C THR A 20 4.94 9.22 3.09
N LEU A 21 4.05 10.15 2.70
CA LEU A 21 3.51 10.26 1.34
C LEU A 21 4.59 10.25 0.25
N LEU A 22 5.68 10.99 0.46
CA LEU A 22 6.78 11.01 -0.51
C LEU A 22 7.40 9.62 -0.66
N GLN A 23 7.67 8.91 0.43
CA GLN A 23 8.21 7.55 0.38
C GLN A 23 7.22 6.56 -0.23
N SER A 24 5.95 6.64 0.17
CA SER A 24 4.87 5.75 -0.27
C SER A 24 4.49 5.91 -1.74
N ILE A 25 4.81 7.04 -2.37
CA ILE A 25 4.53 7.29 -3.80
C ILE A 25 5.80 7.17 -4.64
N VAL A 26 6.90 7.77 -4.20
CA VAL A 26 8.14 7.82 -5.00
C VAL A 26 8.76 6.43 -5.15
N SER A 27 8.73 5.60 -4.09
CA SER A 27 9.32 4.26 -4.13
C SER A 27 8.61 3.30 -5.11
N PRO A 28 7.26 3.18 -5.08
CA PRO A 28 6.54 2.38 -6.09
C PRO A 28 6.73 2.91 -7.51
N VAL A 29 6.68 4.24 -7.71
CA VAL A 29 6.81 4.84 -9.05
C VAL A 29 8.19 4.54 -9.65
N LEU A 30 9.27 4.68 -8.86
CA LEU A 30 10.62 4.34 -9.30
C LEU A 30 10.73 2.85 -9.66
N SER A 31 10.26 1.96 -8.77
CA SER A 31 10.33 0.52 -9.00
C SER A 31 9.57 0.09 -10.25
N THR A 32 8.34 0.58 -10.41
CA THR A 32 7.50 0.28 -11.58
C THR A 32 8.09 0.87 -12.86
N SER A 33 8.68 2.06 -12.81
CA SER A 33 9.38 2.65 -13.96
C SER A 33 10.61 1.83 -14.35
N LEU A 34 11.40 1.36 -13.38
CA LEU A 34 12.53 0.47 -13.64
C LEU A 34 12.07 -0.85 -14.26
N TYR A 35 10.96 -1.42 -13.76
CA TYR A 35 10.36 -2.61 -14.39
C TYR A 35 9.91 -2.34 -15.82
N PHE A 36 9.32 -1.18 -16.10
CA PHE A 36 8.98 -0.80 -17.47
C PHE A 36 10.21 -0.70 -18.38
N VAL A 37 11.31 -0.09 -17.91
CA VAL A 37 12.54 0.00 -18.70
C VAL A 37 13.12 -1.39 -18.95
N VAL A 38 13.26 -2.22 -17.92
CA VAL A 38 13.87 -3.54 -18.04
C VAL A 38 13.00 -4.50 -18.86
N PHE A 39 11.73 -4.66 -18.50
CA PHE A 39 10.85 -5.60 -19.19
C PHE A 39 10.39 -5.04 -20.53
N GLY A 40 9.96 -3.77 -20.59
CA GLY A 40 9.44 -3.14 -21.80
C GLY A 40 10.48 -2.94 -22.91
N SER A 41 11.68 -2.42 -22.59
CA SER A 41 12.69 -2.12 -23.62
C SER A 41 13.74 -3.22 -23.80
N ALA A 42 14.23 -3.83 -22.71
CA ALA A 42 15.32 -4.80 -22.82
C ALA A 42 14.85 -6.20 -23.23
N ILE A 43 13.64 -6.61 -22.80
CA ILE A 43 13.07 -7.91 -23.15
C ILE A 43 12.09 -7.82 -24.34
N GLY A 44 11.34 -6.73 -24.46
CA GLY A 44 10.44 -6.50 -25.60
C GLY A 44 11.12 -6.48 -26.97
N SER A 45 12.43 -6.19 -27.03
CA SER A 45 13.22 -6.30 -28.28
C SER A 45 13.51 -7.75 -28.70
N ARG A 46 13.33 -8.74 -27.80
CA ARG A 46 13.54 -10.17 -28.05
C ARG A 46 12.23 -10.95 -28.24
N ILE A 47 11.11 -10.41 -27.77
CA ILE A 47 9.77 -11.02 -27.86
C ILE A 47 8.83 -9.97 -28.45
N THR A 48 8.57 -10.05 -29.75
CA THR A 48 7.76 -9.06 -30.46
C THR A 48 6.26 -9.25 -30.23
N ASP A 49 5.76 -10.48 -30.28
CA ASP A 49 4.34 -10.80 -30.14
C ASP A 49 4.10 -11.97 -29.18
N ILE A 50 3.04 -11.83 -28.37
CA ILE A 50 2.48 -12.89 -27.53
C ILE A 50 1.03 -13.06 -27.98
N ASP A 51 0.67 -14.24 -28.53
CA ASP A 51 -0.70 -14.56 -28.96
C ASP A 51 -1.37 -13.50 -29.84
N GLY A 52 -0.61 -12.84 -30.72
CA GLY A 52 -1.10 -11.81 -31.64
C GLY A 52 -1.28 -10.42 -31.03
N VAL A 53 -0.84 -10.22 -29.78
CA VAL A 53 -0.82 -8.92 -29.09
C VAL A 53 0.63 -8.49 -28.84
N THR A 54 0.91 -7.21 -29.06
CA THR A 54 2.25 -6.65 -28.81
C THR A 54 2.65 -6.87 -27.34
N TYR A 55 3.90 -7.27 -27.10
CA TYR A 55 4.43 -7.51 -25.75
C TYR A 55 4.17 -6.33 -24.79
N GLY A 56 4.29 -5.10 -25.28
CA GLY A 56 4.02 -3.88 -24.51
C GLY A 56 2.58 -3.81 -23.98
N ALA A 57 1.59 -4.15 -24.80
CA ALA A 57 0.18 -4.13 -24.39
C ALA A 57 -0.15 -5.21 -23.35
N PHE A 58 0.59 -6.32 -23.32
CA PHE A 58 0.44 -7.38 -22.31
C PHE A 58 1.14 -7.04 -20.99
N ILE A 59 2.39 -6.55 -21.05
CA ILE A 59 3.21 -6.36 -19.85
C ILE A 59 2.79 -5.14 -19.03
N VAL A 60 2.25 -4.09 -19.68
CA VAL A 60 1.89 -2.84 -19.01
C VAL A 60 0.81 -3.02 -17.95
N PRO A 61 -0.36 -3.63 -18.26
CA PRO A 61 -1.35 -3.92 -17.24
C PRO A 61 -0.82 -4.87 -16.16
N GLY A 62 0.01 -5.86 -16.51
CA GLY A 62 0.57 -6.82 -15.57
C GLY A 62 1.49 -6.18 -14.53
N LEU A 63 2.39 -5.29 -14.95
CA LEU A 63 3.28 -4.56 -14.04
C LEU A 63 2.52 -3.55 -13.17
N ILE A 64 1.49 -2.90 -13.72
CA ILE A 64 0.61 -2.03 -12.94
C ILE A 64 -0.12 -2.84 -11.86
N MET A 65 -0.67 -4.01 -12.21
CA MET A 65 -1.33 -4.89 -11.26
C MET A 65 -0.39 -5.38 -10.16
N LEU A 66 0.84 -5.77 -10.52
CA LEU A 66 1.86 -6.15 -9.53
C LEU A 66 2.14 -5.00 -8.55
N SER A 67 2.31 -3.77 -9.07
CA SER A 67 2.55 -2.58 -8.26
C SER A 67 1.37 -2.28 -7.33
N ILE A 68 0.13 -2.37 -7.83
CA ILE A 68 -1.07 -2.13 -7.02
C ILE A 68 -1.19 -3.17 -5.92
N LEU A 69 -1.04 -4.46 -6.25
CA LEU A 69 -1.15 -5.56 -5.26
C LEU A 69 -0.12 -5.42 -4.15
N THR A 70 1.15 -5.23 -4.51
CA THR A 70 2.25 -5.10 -3.54
C THR A 70 2.08 -3.87 -2.65
N THR A 71 1.75 -2.72 -3.24
CA THR A 71 1.59 -1.46 -2.49
C THR A 71 0.36 -1.49 -1.57
N SER A 72 -0.75 -2.06 -2.04
CA SER A 72 -1.99 -2.16 -1.25
C SER A 72 -1.81 -3.08 -0.05
N ILE A 73 -1.19 -4.25 -0.25
CA ILE A 73 -0.92 -5.20 0.83
C ILE A 73 0.07 -4.61 1.84
N SER A 74 1.12 -3.95 1.36
CA SER A 74 2.13 -3.33 2.22
C SER A 74 1.53 -2.21 3.09
N ASN A 75 0.77 -1.29 2.50
CA ASN A 75 0.14 -0.20 3.24
C ASN A 75 -0.91 -0.68 4.25
N ALA A 76 -1.75 -1.64 3.88
CA ALA A 76 -2.77 -2.21 4.78
C ALA A 76 -2.13 -2.95 5.96
N SER A 77 -1.05 -3.71 5.71
CA SER A 77 -0.36 -4.48 6.76
C SER A 77 0.45 -3.58 7.70
N PHE A 78 1.03 -2.51 7.19
CA PHE A 78 1.89 -1.60 7.95
C PHE A 78 1.16 -0.94 9.13
N ALA A 79 -0.10 -0.55 8.92
CA ALA A 79 -0.93 0.12 9.93
C ALA A 79 -1.11 -0.71 11.21
N ILE A 80 -1.13 -2.04 11.09
CA ILE A 80 -1.32 -2.96 12.23
C ILE A 80 0.03 -3.48 12.74
N TYR A 81 0.96 -3.79 11.83
CA TYR A 81 2.25 -4.37 12.19
C TYR A 81 3.14 -3.39 12.96
N PHE A 82 3.21 -2.13 12.54
CA PHE A 82 4.13 -1.15 13.12
C PHE A 82 3.81 -0.80 14.59
N PRO A 83 2.54 -0.58 14.99
CA PRO A 83 2.19 -0.40 16.41
C PRO A 83 2.50 -1.63 17.26
N LYS A 84 2.34 -2.83 16.70
CA LYS A 84 2.69 -4.09 17.38
C LYS A 84 4.20 -4.21 17.58
N PHE A 85 5.00 -3.87 16.56
CA PHE A 85 6.46 -3.93 16.62
C PHE A 85 7.04 -2.89 17.58
N THR A 86 6.49 -1.67 17.61
CA THR A 86 6.94 -0.58 18.48
C THR A 86 6.41 -0.65 19.91
N GLY A 87 5.48 -1.57 20.21
CA GLY A 87 4.82 -1.69 21.51
C GLY A 87 3.73 -0.64 21.78
N THR A 88 3.51 0.32 20.88
CA THR A 88 2.45 1.34 21.02
C THR A 88 1.04 0.76 20.92
N ILE A 89 0.90 -0.49 20.45
CA ILE A 89 -0.39 -1.21 20.45
C ILE A 89 -0.99 -1.36 21.85
N TYR A 90 -0.16 -1.40 22.90
CA TYR A 90 -0.65 -1.50 24.29
C TYR A 90 -1.37 -0.24 24.76
N GLU A 91 -1.01 0.95 24.24
CA GLU A 91 -1.72 2.20 24.53
C GLU A 91 -3.16 2.11 23.99
N LEU A 92 -3.31 1.57 22.78
CA LEU A 92 -4.59 1.39 22.13
C LEU A 92 -5.46 0.34 22.84
N LEU A 93 -4.84 -0.73 23.35
CA LEU A 93 -5.51 -1.78 24.13
C LEU A 93 -5.85 -1.34 25.57
N SER A 94 -5.13 -0.36 26.12
CA SER A 94 -5.41 0.20 27.46
C SER A 94 -6.55 1.23 27.46
N ALA A 95 -6.85 1.81 26.29
CA ALA A 95 -7.96 2.73 26.13
C ALA A 95 -9.30 1.98 26.11
N PRO A 96 -10.40 2.57 26.61
CA PRO A 96 -11.74 1.96 26.57
C PRO A 96 -12.33 2.02 25.15
N VAL A 97 -11.72 1.30 24.20
CA VAL A 97 -12.09 1.23 22.78
C VAL A 97 -12.41 -0.21 22.42
N SER A 98 -13.53 -0.44 21.73
CA SER A 98 -13.92 -1.78 21.30
C SER A 98 -13.05 -2.27 20.13
N TYR A 99 -12.80 -3.58 20.06
CA TYR A 99 -12.10 -4.22 18.94
C TYR A 99 -12.71 -3.86 17.58
N PHE A 100 -14.05 -3.72 17.51
CA PHE A 100 -14.73 -3.35 16.27
C PHE A 100 -14.37 -1.91 15.82
N GLU A 101 -14.27 -0.98 16.77
CA GLU A 101 -13.94 0.42 16.51
C GLU A 101 -12.49 0.56 16.03
N ILE A 102 -11.58 -0.24 16.60
CA ILE A 102 -10.18 -0.33 16.19
C ILE A 102 -10.08 -0.79 14.73
N VAL A 103 -10.76 -1.89 14.38
CA VAL A 103 -10.75 -2.44 13.02
C VAL A 103 -11.33 -1.44 12.02
N VAL A 104 -12.50 -0.85 12.32
CA VAL A 104 -13.13 0.16 11.45
C VAL A 104 -12.20 1.37 11.24
N SER A 105 -11.48 1.79 12.28
CA SER A 105 -10.54 2.93 12.18
C SER A 105 -9.35 2.63 11.27
N TYR A 106 -8.73 1.46 11.41
CA TYR A 106 -7.60 1.06 10.57
C TYR A 106 -8.04 0.81 9.13
N VAL A 107 -9.20 0.19 8.91
CA VAL A 107 -9.76 -0.02 7.56
C VAL A 107 -10.10 1.31 6.89
N ALA A 108 -10.65 2.27 7.64
CA ALA A 108 -10.93 3.59 7.09
C ALA A 108 -9.65 4.38 6.74
N ALA A 109 -8.54 4.10 7.42
CA ALA A 109 -7.28 4.82 7.25
C ALA A 109 -6.31 4.19 6.23
N ALA A 110 -6.50 2.92 5.87
CA ALA A 110 -5.71 2.18 4.88
C ALA A 110 -6.11 2.52 3.44
#